data_AF-A0A0X3S3D1-F1
#
_entry.id   AF-A0A0X3S3D1-F1
#
_cell.length_a   1.000
_cell.length_b   1.000
_cell.length_c   1.000
_cell.angle_alpha   90.00
_cell.angle_beta   90.00
_cell.angle_gamma   90.00
#
_symmetry.space_group_name_H-M   'P 1'
#
loop_
_entity.id
_entity.type
_entity.pdbx_description
1 polymer ?
#
loop_
_entity_poly.entity_id
_entity_poly.type
_entity_poly.pdbx_seq_one_letter_code
_entity_poly.pdbx_strand_id
1 'polypeptide(L)'
;MPQRWHLLLRPDDGTRPSRVAPAHLHGLACALLEGLGADHHGQTKPFSITPLMQAPHAPGRALLTLGWLNDGTVPRLEEWVGEQVRLGGQFFTVEDVGAEGASYPALLALPPAERVTMDFLSVTHFTRKGRWIPLPDAELVYTSLGRRWNAYAETPFPNPLITELRETVLLTAHDVKSAPVDIRQGHRTGFLGHATFAVPRTACREVALAFTALSRFAELAGIGAQTTHGLGWTRVSMPELHGRKAGGEAARRST
;
A
#
# COMPACT_ATOMS: atom_id res chain seq x y z
N MET A 1 8.62 12.67 -4.83
CA MET A 1 7.41 12.56 -3.99
C MET A 1 6.73 11.23 -4.27
N PRO A 2 6.44 10.39 -3.27
CA PRO A 2 5.69 9.16 -3.49
C PRO A 2 4.24 9.52 -3.81
N GLN A 3 3.70 8.85 -4.82
CA GLN A 3 2.39 9.15 -5.37
C GLN A 3 1.67 7.86 -5.76
N ARG A 4 0.35 7.89 -5.66
CA ARG A 4 -0.54 6.91 -6.23
C ARG A 4 -1.08 7.47 -7.53
N TRP A 5 -0.94 6.69 -8.58
CA TRP A 5 -1.37 7.03 -9.93
C TRP A 5 -2.54 6.14 -10.32
N HIS A 6 -3.56 6.73 -10.90
CA HIS A 6 -4.80 6.08 -11.30
C HIS A 6 -4.95 6.20 -12.81
N LEU A 7 -4.89 5.07 -13.51
CA LEU A 7 -5.10 5.00 -14.95
C LEU A 7 -6.51 4.47 -15.20
N LEU A 8 -7.34 5.29 -15.83
CA LEU A 8 -8.63 4.87 -16.35
C LEU A 8 -8.43 4.27 -17.75
N LEU A 9 -8.82 3.02 -17.92
CA LEU A 9 -8.55 2.24 -19.11
C LEU A 9 -9.85 1.85 -19.82
N ARG A 10 -9.95 2.16 -21.12
CA ARG A 10 -11.05 1.71 -21.98
C ARG A 10 -10.66 0.46 -22.76
N PRO A 11 -11.39 -0.66 -22.62
CA PRO A 11 -11.22 -1.82 -23.50
C PRO A 11 -11.43 -1.45 -24.96
N ASP A 12 -10.51 -1.83 -25.84
CA ASP A 12 -10.60 -1.46 -27.26
C ASP A 12 -11.62 -2.29 -28.04
N ASP A 13 -11.83 -3.53 -27.63
CA ASP A 13 -12.84 -4.43 -28.21
C ASP A 13 -14.23 -4.26 -27.57
N GLY A 14 -14.39 -3.30 -26.65
CA GLY A 14 -15.63 -3.06 -25.91
C GLY A 14 -16.00 -4.17 -24.92
N THR A 15 -15.15 -5.18 -24.73
CA THR A 15 -15.40 -6.28 -23.79
C THR A 15 -15.21 -5.82 -22.36
N ARG A 16 -15.90 -6.47 -21.41
CA ARG A 16 -15.70 -6.15 -19.99
C ARG A 16 -14.30 -6.60 -19.56
N PRO A 17 -13.55 -5.75 -18.81
CA PRO A 17 -12.24 -6.13 -18.29
C PRO A 17 -12.33 -7.41 -17.45
N SER A 18 -11.43 -8.34 -17.75
CA SER A 18 -11.27 -9.61 -17.04
C SER A 18 -9.98 -9.64 -16.22
N ARG A 19 -9.87 -10.64 -15.32
CA ARG A 19 -8.71 -10.78 -14.43
C ARG A 19 -7.42 -10.93 -15.25
N VAL A 20 -6.37 -10.26 -14.78
CA VAL A 20 -5.06 -10.26 -15.41
C VAL A 20 -4.07 -11.02 -14.54
N ALA A 21 -3.25 -11.87 -15.16
CA ALA A 21 -2.20 -12.61 -14.46
C ALA A 21 -1.16 -11.65 -13.86
N PRO A 22 -0.61 -11.95 -12.66
CA PRO A 22 0.36 -11.10 -11.96
C PRO A 22 1.57 -10.67 -12.81
N ALA A 23 2.05 -11.56 -13.70
CA ALA A 23 3.18 -11.28 -14.58
C ALA A 23 2.90 -10.19 -15.62
N HIS A 24 1.67 -10.10 -16.14
CA HIS A 24 1.28 -9.06 -17.10
C HIS A 24 1.12 -7.70 -16.42
N LEU A 25 0.59 -7.68 -15.19
CA LEU A 25 0.56 -6.47 -14.37
C LEU A 25 1.96 -5.93 -14.13
N HIS A 26 2.88 -6.81 -13.69
CA HIS A 26 4.26 -6.43 -13.47
C HIS A 26 4.95 -5.91 -14.74
N GLY A 27 4.77 -6.61 -15.86
CA GLY A 27 5.35 -6.20 -17.15
C GLY A 27 4.88 -4.81 -17.58
N LEU A 28 3.58 -4.51 -17.47
CA LEU A 28 3.06 -3.19 -17.77
C LEU A 28 3.60 -2.14 -16.79
N ALA A 29 3.64 -2.43 -15.49
CA ALA A 29 4.17 -1.51 -14.49
C ALA A 29 5.61 -1.07 -14.82
N CYS A 30 6.47 -2.03 -15.19
CA CYS A 30 7.83 -1.74 -15.62
C CYS A 30 7.84 -0.86 -16.89
N ALA A 31 7.02 -1.19 -17.90
CA ALA A 31 6.96 -0.37 -19.12
C ALA A 31 6.55 1.08 -18.85
N LEU A 32 5.58 1.28 -17.94
CA LEU A 32 5.05 2.59 -17.59
C LEU A 32 6.01 3.41 -16.71
N LEU A 33 6.67 2.77 -15.74
CA LEU A 33 7.38 3.48 -14.66
C LEU A 33 8.90 3.48 -14.78
N GLU A 34 9.47 2.49 -15.45
CA GLU A 34 10.92 2.29 -15.50
C GLU A 34 11.54 2.82 -16.80
N GLY A 35 10.77 3.02 -17.86
CA GLY A 35 11.29 3.46 -19.16
C GLY A 35 12.33 2.50 -19.75
N LEU A 36 12.86 2.83 -20.95
CA LEU A 36 13.94 2.07 -21.58
C LEU A 36 15.27 2.44 -20.91
N GLY A 37 15.62 1.76 -19.80
CA GLY A 37 16.93 1.92 -19.17
C GLY A 37 16.97 1.89 -17.63
N ALA A 38 15.86 1.60 -16.94
CA ALA A 38 15.94 1.42 -15.49
C ALA A 38 16.85 0.23 -15.13
N ASP A 39 17.60 0.42 -14.04
CA ASP A 39 18.35 -0.66 -13.43
C ASP A 39 17.40 -1.78 -12.97
N HIS A 40 17.43 -2.89 -13.71
CA HIS A 40 16.63 -4.06 -13.39
C HIS A 40 17.19 -4.86 -12.19
N HIS A 41 18.35 -4.48 -11.65
CA HIS A 41 19.07 -5.21 -10.59
C HIS A 41 18.78 -4.74 -9.16
N GLY A 42 17.96 -3.71 -8.96
CA GLY A 42 17.51 -3.30 -7.62
C GLY A 42 16.78 -4.43 -6.89
N GLN A 43 17.25 -4.79 -5.68
CA GLN A 43 16.62 -5.85 -4.85
C GLN A 43 15.14 -5.58 -4.53
N THR A 44 14.73 -4.31 -4.56
CA THR A 44 13.34 -3.89 -4.48
C THR A 44 13.05 -2.89 -5.59
N LYS A 45 11.86 -3.00 -6.19
CA LYS A 45 11.37 -2.06 -7.21
C LYS A 45 10.68 -0.86 -6.55
N PRO A 46 10.84 0.37 -7.07
CA PRO A 46 10.32 1.60 -6.47
C PRO A 46 8.82 1.80 -6.68
N PHE A 47 8.06 0.72 -6.88
CA PHE A 47 6.63 0.83 -7.16
C PHE A 47 5.78 -0.31 -6.58
N SER A 48 4.48 -0.10 -6.57
CA SER A 48 3.44 -1.11 -6.37
C SER A 48 2.43 -1.01 -7.52
N ILE A 49 1.62 -2.05 -7.72
CA ILE A 49 0.52 -2.06 -8.68
C ILE A 49 -0.64 -2.83 -8.08
N THR A 50 -1.87 -2.38 -8.33
CA THR A 50 -3.09 -3.09 -7.93
C THR A 50 -3.47 -4.16 -8.97
N PRO A 51 -4.35 -5.11 -8.64
CA PRO A 51 -5.05 -5.86 -9.67
C PRO A 51 -5.78 -4.90 -10.61
N LEU A 52 -6.05 -5.37 -11.84
CA LEU A 52 -6.94 -4.66 -12.74
C LEU A 52 -8.37 -4.72 -12.17
N MET A 53 -8.91 -3.57 -11.78
CA MET A 53 -10.23 -3.45 -11.19
C MET A 53 -11.23 -2.92 -12.23
N GLN A 54 -12.52 -3.09 -11.98
CA GLN A 54 -13.52 -2.29 -12.68
C GLN A 54 -13.55 -0.88 -12.07
N ALA A 55 -13.70 0.14 -12.91
CA ALA A 55 -13.77 1.51 -12.45
C ALA A 55 -15.10 1.77 -11.71
N PRO A 56 -15.09 2.21 -10.43
CA PRO A 56 -16.32 2.36 -9.63
C PRO A 56 -17.35 3.34 -10.21
N HIS A 57 -16.90 4.37 -10.93
CA HIS A 57 -17.74 5.45 -11.45
C HIS A 57 -17.73 5.53 -12.98
N ALA A 58 -17.21 4.51 -13.67
CA ALA A 58 -17.16 4.47 -15.13
C ALA A 58 -17.43 3.02 -15.62
N PRO A 59 -18.72 2.64 -15.77
CA PRO A 59 -19.09 1.29 -16.17
C PRO A 59 -18.41 0.84 -17.47
N GLY A 60 -17.88 -0.38 -17.48
CA GLY A 60 -17.15 -0.93 -18.63
C GLY A 60 -15.70 -0.46 -18.76
N ARG A 61 -15.24 0.48 -17.93
CA ARG A 61 -13.83 0.85 -17.83
C ARG A 61 -13.11 0.02 -16.77
N ALA A 62 -11.82 -0.16 -16.97
CA ALA A 62 -10.94 -0.70 -15.96
C ALA A 62 -10.21 0.44 -15.23
N LEU A 63 -9.87 0.20 -13.97
CA LEU A 63 -9.01 1.06 -13.18
C LEU A 63 -7.75 0.28 -12.82
N LEU A 64 -6.60 0.83 -13.19
CA LEU A 64 -5.30 0.34 -12.76
C LEU A 64 -4.66 1.40 -11.87
N THR A 65 -4.17 1.00 -10.71
CA THR A 65 -3.53 1.91 -9.77
C THR A 65 -2.09 1.51 -9.51
N LEU A 66 -1.17 2.47 -9.56
CA LEU A 66 0.27 2.30 -9.38
C LEU A 66 0.71 3.14 -8.20
N GLY A 67 1.47 2.58 -7.27
CA GLY A 67 2.20 3.37 -6.28
C GLY A 67 3.61 3.63 -6.77
N TRP A 68 4.04 4.88 -6.82
CA TRP A 68 5.42 5.28 -7.05
C TRP A 68 6.05 5.71 -5.73
N LEU A 69 7.21 5.17 -5.39
CA LEU A 69 7.84 5.32 -4.07
C LEU A 69 9.12 6.13 -4.10
N ASN A 70 9.77 6.25 -5.26
CA ASN A 70 11.03 6.97 -5.38
C ASN A 70 10.78 8.47 -5.28
N ASP A 71 11.48 9.13 -4.36
CA ASP A 71 11.31 10.55 -4.13
C ASP A 71 11.99 11.44 -5.16
N GLY A 72 13.07 10.95 -5.77
CA GLY A 72 13.95 11.72 -6.66
C GLY A 72 13.48 11.85 -8.11
N THR A 73 12.46 11.09 -8.51
CA THR A 73 11.87 11.21 -9.86
C THR A 73 10.36 11.09 -9.80
N VAL A 74 9.69 11.64 -10.81
CA VAL A 74 8.23 11.54 -10.98
C VAL A 74 7.98 10.92 -12.36
N PRO A 75 7.25 9.79 -12.43
CA PRO A 75 6.92 9.18 -13.71
C PRO A 75 5.94 10.08 -14.45
N ARG A 76 6.09 10.19 -15.77
CA ARG A 76 5.22 11.01 -16.62
C ARG A 76 4.09 10.17 -17.19
N LEU A 77 3.20 9.69 -16.32
CA LEU A 77 2.13 8.79 -16.74
C LEU A 77 1.05 9.50 -17.56
N GLU A 78 0.95 10.81 -17.45
CA GLU A 78 0.05 11.63 -18.26
C GLU A 78 0.38 11.58 -19.76
N GLU A 79 1.67 11.34 -20.11
CA GLU A 79 2.09 11.18 -21.50
C GLU A 79 1.50 9.91 -22.15
N TRP A 80 0.92 9.00 -21.36
CA TRP A 80 0.27 7.80 -21.86
C TRP A 80 -1.21 8.00 -22.22
N VAL A 81 -1.81 9.15 -21.92
CA VAL A 81 -3.22 9.41 -22.28
C VAL A 81 -3.39 9.33 -23.80
N GLY A 82 -4.34 8.51 -24.26
CA GLY A 82 -4.58 8.21 -25.67
C GLY A 82 -3.77 7.03 -26.21
N GLU A 83 -2.73 6.58 -25.49
CA GLU A 83 -1.90 5.44 -25.90
C GLU A 83 -2.59 4.09 -25.61
N GLN A 84 -2.24 3.09 -26.40
CA GLN A 84 -2.70 1.72 -26.19
C GLN A 84 -1.74 0.95 -25.27
N VAL A 85 -2.30 0.28 -24.27
CA VAL A 85 -1.59 -0.63 -23.37
C VAL A 85 -2.18 -2.03 -23.45
N ARG A 86 -1.32 -3.03 -23.18
CA ARG A 86 -1.70 -4.44 -23.24
C ARG A 86 -1.54 -5.11 -21.88
N LEU A 87 -2.56 -5.83 -21.45
CA LEU A 87 -2.56 -6.66 -20.24
C LEU A 87 -3.01 -8.08 -20.58
N GLY A 88 -2.03 -8.97 -20.78
CA GLY A 88 -2.29 -10.32 -21.25
C GLY A 88 -2.80 -10.32 -22.68
N GLY A 89 -3.99 -10.86 -22.91
CA GLY A 89 -4.66 -10.83 -24.23
C GLY A 89 -5.58 -9.62 -24.44
N GLN A 90 -5.68 -8.72 -23.46
CA GLN A 90 -6.58 -7.57 -23.50
C GLN A 90 -5.82 -6.30 -23.89
N PHE A 91 -6.45 -5.47 -24.73
CA PHE A 91 -5.94 -4.18 -25.19
C PHE A 91 -6.83 -3.06 -24.66
N PHE A 92 -6.19 -2.00 -24.18
CA PHE A 92 -6.88 -0.85 -23.62
C PHE A 92 -6.27 0.44 -24.15
N THR A 93 -7.11 1.44 -24.40
CA THR A 93 -6.67 2.83 -24.50
C THR A 93 -6.67 3.47 -23.12
N VAL A 94 -5.60 4.19 -22.75
CA VAL A 94 -5.58 5.00 -21.53
C VAL A 94 -6.44 6.24 -21.77
N GLU A 95 -7.56 6.38 -21.07
CA GLU A 95 -8.46 7.52 -21.24
C GLU A 95 -8.10 8.70 -20.35
N ASP A 96 -7.68 8.42 -19.11
CA ASP A 96 -7.39 9.45 -18.12
C ASP A 96 -6.33 8.95 -17.13
N VAL A 97 -5.57 9.90 -16.59
CA VAL A 97 -4.53 9.65 -15.60
C VAL A 97 -4.62 10.69 -14.49
N GLY A 98 -4.84 10.22 -13.27
CA GLY A 98 -4.83 11.05 -12.06
C GLY A 98 -3.71 10.65 -11.11
N ALA A 99 -3.19 11.62 -10.35
CA ALA A 99 -2.21 11.39 -9.31
C ALA A 99 -2.67 11.98 -7.97
N GLU A 100 -2.43 11.26 -6.89
CA GLU A 100 -2.62 11.72 -5.52
C GLU A 100 -1.49 11.21 -4.64
N GLY A 101 -1.17 11.92 -3.55
CA GLY A 101 -0.11 11.47 -2.67
C GLY A 101 0.31 12.54 -1.67
N ALA A 102 1.23 12.16 -0.80
CA ALA A 102 1.84 13.02 0.19
C ALA A 102 3.35 12.76 0.20
N SER A 103 4.15 13.82 0.33
CA SER A 103 5.60 13.68 0.46
C SER A 103 5.96 12.88 1.72
N TYR A 104 7.14 12.24 1.74
CA TYR A 104 7.60 11.57 2.97
C TYR A 104 7.65 12.53 4.17
N PRO A 105 8.10 13.79 4.05
CA PRO A 105 7.96 14.77 5.13
C PRO A 105 6.51 15.03 5.56
N ALA A 106 5.56 15.10 4.63
CA ALA A 106 4.14 15.26 4.96
C ALA A 106 3.59 14.03 5.70
N LEU A 107 4.00 12.81 5.32
CA LEU A 107 3.65 11.58 6.03
C LEU A 107 4.25 11.53 7.44
N LEU A 108 5.48 12.02 7.63
CA LEU A 108 6.13 12.14 8.94
C LEU A 108 5.46 13.20 9.83
N ALA A 109 4.90 14.26 9.24
CA ALA A 109 4.23 15.34 9.94
C ALA A 109 2.81 15.00 10.38
N LEU A 110 2.29 13.82 10.02
CA LEU A 110 0.96 13.38 10.46
C LEU A 110 0.88 13.29 11.99
N PRO A 111 -0.26 13.66 12.59
CA PRO A 111 -0.44 13.53 14.03
C PRO A 111 -0.44 12.04 14.43
N PRO A 112 0.09 11.69 15.62
CA PRO A 112 0.17 10.30 16.04
C PRO A 112 -1.22 9.68 16.18
N ALA A 113 -1.42 8.54 15.53
CA ALA A 113 -2.58 7.68 15.66
C ALA A 113 -2.32 6.58 16.71
N GLU A 114 -3.30 6.29 17.55
CA GLU A 114 -3.25 5.15 18.48
C GLU A 114 -3.69 3.85 17.80
N ARG A 115 -4.50 3.95 16.73
CA ARG A 115 -5.15 2.84 16.07
C ARG A 115 -5.31 3.09 14.58
N VAL A 116 -5.13 2.04 13.79
CA VAL A 116 -5.26 2.06 12.33
C VAL A 116 -5.96 0.78 11.88
N THR A 117 -6.94 0.90 11.00
CA THR A 117 -7.54 -0.24 10.31
C THR A 117 -7.07 -0.28 8.86
N MET A 118 -6.64 -1.46 8.42
CA MET A 118 -6.13 -1.73 7.09
C MET A 118 -7.05 -2.73 6.39
N ASP A 119 -7.57 -2.34 5.22
CA ASP A 119 -8.37 -3.17 4.33
C ASP A 119 -7.46 -3.77 3.25
N PHE A 120 -7.24 -5.08 3.28
CA PHE A 120 -6.43 -5.83 2.31
C PHE A 120 -7.32 -6.24 1.13
N LEU A 121 -7.29 -5.42 0.10
CA LEU A 121 -8.15 -5.52 -1.09
C LEU A 121 -7.62 -6.46 -2.16
N SER A 122 -6.33 -6.80 -2.10
CA SER A 122 -5.75 -7.92 -2.86
C SER A 122 -4.97 -8.86 -1.96
N VAL A 123 -4.74 -10.08 -2.44
CA VAL A 123 -4.22 -11.14 -1.59
C VAL A 123 -2.86 -10.72 -1.05
N THR A 124 -2.71 -10.78 0.27
CA THR A 124 -1.50 -10.38 0.98
C THR A 124 -0.87 -11.60 1.61
N HIS A 125 0.46 -11.69 1.56
CA HIS A 125 1.18 -12.76 2.25
C HIS A 125 2.56 -12.26 2.68
N PHE A 126 3.10 -12.95 3.66
CA PHE A 126 4.48 -12.77 4.11
C PHE A 126 5.25 -14.07 4.02
N THR A 127 6.57 -13.96 3.97
CA THR A 127 7.47 -15.11 4.06
C THR A 127 8.47 -14.88 5.18
N ARG A 128 8.55 -15.81 6.14
CA ARG A 128 9.52 -15.79 7.24
C ARG A 128 10.20 -17.15 7.31
N LYS A 129 11.53 -17.16 7.20
CA LYS A 129 12.34 -18.40 7.27
C LYS A 129 11.80 -19.51 6.33
N GLY A 130 11.48 -19.15 5.09
CA GLY A 130 10.94 -20.06 4.07
C GLY A 130 9.47 -20.47 4.26
N ARG A 131 8.79 -20.03 5.33
CA ARG A 131 7.38 -20.32 5.58
C ARG A 131 6.50 -19.18 5.12
N TRP A 132 5.40 -19.52 4.46
CA TRP A 132 4.37 -18.59 4.03
C TRP A 132 3.40 -18.34 5.17
N ILE A 133 3.11 -17.06 5.44
CA ILE A 133 2.26 -16.62 6.54
C ILE A 133 1.06 -15.88 5.93
N PRO A 134 -0.13 -16.53 5.90
CA PRO A 134 -1.36 -15.95 5.38
C PRO A 134 -2.14 -15.22 6.48
N LEU A 135 -1.46 -14.41 7.30
CA LEU A 135 -2.09 -13.66 8.40
C LEU A 135 -1.51 -12.24 8.48
N PRO A 136 -2.30 -11.25 8.94
CA PRO A 136 -1.89 -9.87 9.15
C PRO A 136 -1.01 -9.72 10.40
N ASP A 137 0.10 -10.43 10.44
CA ASP A 137 1.06 -10.36 11.55
C ASP A 137 1.67 -8.96 11.65
N ALA A 138 1.56 -8.35 12.84
CA ALA A 138 1.95 -6.97 13.05
C ALA A 138 3.46 -6.76 12.88
N GLU A 139 4.29 -7.69 13.38
CA GLU A 139 5.75 -7.63 13.23
C GLU A 139 6.13 -7.60 11.74
N LEU A 140 5.52 -8.48 10.95
CA LEU A 140 5.80 -8.62 9.51
C LEU A 140 5.28 -7.44 8.69
N VAL A 141 4.10 -6.91 9.01
CA VAL A 141 3.54 -5.71 8.35
C VAL A 141 4.51 -4.54 8.49
N TYR A 142 4.88 -4.17 9.71
CA TYR A 142 5.71 -2.99 9.95
C TYR A 142 7.18 -3.21 9.59
N THR A 143 7.68 -4.44 9.66
CA THR A 143 9.00 -4.78 9.08
C THR A 143 9.00 -4.57 7.56
N SER A 144 7.95 -5.01 6.87
CA SER A 144 7.86 -4.86 5.41
C SER A 144 7.77 -3.40 4.96
N LEU A 145 6.95 -2.61 5.67
CA LEU A 145 6.77 -1.18 5.40
C LEU A 145 8.04 -0.40 5.71
N GLY A 146 8.65 -0.62 6.88
CA GLY A 146 9.91 0.03 7.28
C GLY A 146 11.04 -0.23 6.29
N ARG A 147 11.18 -1.47 5.80
CA ARG A 147 12.16 -1.81 4.75
C ARG A 147 11.92 -1.02 3.47
N ARG A 148 10.66 -0.92 3.02
CA ARG A 148 10.33 -0.18 1.78
C ARG A 148 10.49 1.32 1.93
N TRP A 149 10.11 1.87 3.09
CA TRP A 149 10.32 3.28 3.40
C TRP A 149 11.81 3.62 3.35
N ASN A 150 12.65 2.88 4.08
CA ASN A 150 14.09 3.14 4.16
C ASN A 150 14.83 2.94 2.83
N ALA A 151 14.23 2.24 1.87
CA ALA A 151 14.82 2.07 0.54
C ALA A 151 14.63 3.30 -0.38
N TYR A 152 13.63 4.15 -0.12
CA TYR A 152 13.25 5.21 -1.07
C TYR A 152 13.01 6.58 -0.45
N ALA A 153 12.74 6.67 0.85
CA ALA A 153 12.60 7.93 1.55
C ALA A 153 13.96 8.62 1.69
N GLU A 154 14.00 9.94 1.47
CA GLU A 154 15.20 10.75 1.76
C GLU A 154 15.61 10.67 3.23
N THR A 155 14.62 10.56 4.13
CA THR A 155 14.82 10.40 5.57
C THR A 155 14.39 8.98 6.01
N PRO A 156 15.33 8.02 6.07
CA PRO A 156 15.04 6.68 6.57
C PRO A 156 14.79 6.69 8.08
N PHE A 157 13.92 5.79 8.55
CA PHE A 157 13.78 5.54 9.97
C PHE A 157 15.01 4.81 10.51
N PRO A 158 15.54 5.21 11.69
CA PRO A 158 16.60 4.45 12.35
C PRO A 158 16.19 3.01 12.63
N ASN A 159 17.11 2.05 12.42
CA ASN A 159 16.85 0.64 12.72
C ASN A 159 16.35 0.36 14.15
N PRO A 160 16.88 1.02 15.21
CA PRO A 160 16.34 0.84 16.56
C PRO A 160 14.86 1.23 16.68
N LEU A 161 14.43 2.30 16.01
CA LEU A 161 13.03 2.74 16.03
C LEU A 161 12.11 1.75 15.29
N ILE A 162 12.54 1.19 14.16
CA ILE A 162 11.78 0.14 13.45
C ILE A 162 11.66 -1.13 14.31
N THR A 163 12.73 -1.50 15.02
CA THR A 163 12.71 -2.63 15.97
C THR A 163 11.73 -2.38 17.12
N GLU A 164 11.80 -1.21 17.75
CA GLU A 164 10.89 -0.86 18.85
C GLU A 164 9.43 -0.84 18.37
N LEU A 165 9.18 -0.26 17.19
CA LEU A 165 7.85 -0.20 16.59
C LEU A 165 7.25 -1.59 16.39
N ARG A 166 7.98 -2.51 15.73
CA ARG A 166 7.45 -3.85 15.43
C ARG A 166 7.24 -4.71 16.68
N GLU A 167 7.96 -4.41 17.77
CA GLU A 167 7.80 -5.07 19.07
C GLU A 167 6.66 -4.46 19.89
N THR A 168 6.30 -3.21 19.61
CA THR A 168 5.25 -2.46 20.32
C THR A 168 3.87 -2.60 19.68
N VAL A 169 3.80 -2.73 18.36
CA VAL A 169 2.54 -2.75 17.61
C VAL A 169 1.73 -4.02 17.84
N LEU A 170 0.44 -3.86 18.06
CA LEU A 170 -0.49 -4.93 18.41
C LEU A 170 -1.52 -5.13 17.29
N LEU A 171 -1.80 -6.38 16.94
CA LEU A 171 -2.98 -6.75 16.17
C LEU A 171 -4.18 -6.87 17.13
N THR A 172 -5.08 -5.90 17.11
CA THR A 172 -6.18 -5.79 18.08
C THR A 172 -7.51 -6.37 17.60
N ALA A 173 -7.73 -6.42 16.29
CA ALA A 173 -8.89 -7.05 15.68
C ALA A 173 -8.56 -7.46 14.26
N HIS A 174 -9.18 -8.52 13.75
CA HIS A 174 -9.10 -8.90 12.35
C HIS A 174 -10.32 -9.71 11.95
N ASP A 175 -10.73 -9.55 10.69
CA ASP A 175 -11.61 -10.45 9.98
C ASP A 175 -10.98 -10.68 8.62
N VAL A 176 -10.28 -11.82 8.51
CA VAL A 176 -9.53 -12.19 7.32
C VAL A 176 -9.89 -13.59 6.88
N LYS A 177 -9.84 -13.80 5.57
CA LYS A 177 -10.00 -15.11 4.95
C LYS A 177 -8.76 -15.49 4.16
N SER A 178 -8.38 -16.76 4.26
CA SER A 178 -7.36 -17.34 3.39
C SER A 178 -7.81 -17.29 1.94
N ALA A 179 -6.90 -16.90 1.05
CA ALA A 179 -7.14 -16.88 -0.39
C ALA A 179 -5.93 -17.45 -1.14
N PRO A 180 -6.16 -18.20 -2.23
CA PRO A 180 -5.07 -18.71 -3.05
C PRO A 180 -4.36 -17.56 -3.78
N VAL A 181 -3.06 -17.69 -3.94
CA VAL A 181 -2.21 -16.86 -4.79
C VAL A 181 -1.63 -17.77 -5.87
N ASP A 182 -1.93 -17.45 -7.12
CA ASP A 182 -1.32 -18.10 -8.26
C ASP A 182 0.10 -17.55 -8.44
N ILE A 183 1.09 -18.33 -8.03
CA ILE A 183 2.49 -18.07 -8.34
C ILE A 183 3.02 -19.13 -9.30
N ARG A 184 4.07 -18.77 -10.06
CA ARG A 184 4.72 -19.67 -11.04
C ARG A 184 5.19 -21.02 -10.46
N GLN A 185 5.28 -21.16 -9.13
CA GLN A 185 5.79 -22.35 -8.42
C GLN A 185 4.73 -23.04 -7.53
N GLY A 186 3.45 -23.01 -7.94
CA GLY A 186 2.36 -23.73 -7.28
C GLY A 186 1.37 -22.84 -6.52
N HIS A 187 0.39 -23.47 -5.87
CA HIS A 187 -0.62 -22.74 -5.09
C HIS A 187 -0.04 -22.33 -3.74
N ARG A 188 -0.06 -21.03 -3.47
CA ARG A 188 0.25 -20.49 -2.14
C ARG A 188 -1.00 -19.88 -1.54
N THR A 189 -0.95 -19.67 -0.24
CA THR A 189 -2.05 -19.06 0.50
C THR A 189 -1.58 -17.73 1.04
N GLY A 190 -2.39 -16.69 0.80
CA GLY A 190 -2.33 -15.42 1.50
C GLY A 190 -3.67 -15.14 2.16
N PHE A 191 -3.95 -13.87 2.46
CA PHE A 191 -5.20 -13.43 3.07
C PHE A 191 -5.79 -12.20 2.40
N LEU A 192 -7.10 -12.04 2.57
CA LEU A 192 -7.92 -10.87 2.23
C LEU A 192 -8.76 -10.51 3.46
N GLY A 193 -9.28 -9.29 3.52
CA GLY A 193 -10.16 -8.84 4.60
C GLY A 193 -9.58 -7.60 5.27
N HIS A 194 -9.78 -7.43 6.56
CA HIS A 194 -9.30 -6.25 7.28
C HIS A 194 -8.67 -6.62 8.63
N ALA A 195 -7.74 -5.77 9.05
CA ALA A 195 -7.07 -5.90 10.35
C ALA A 195 -6.89 -4.53 11.00
N THR A 196 -7.03 -4.48 12.31
CA THR A 196 -6.85 -3.26 13.11
C THR A 196 -5.62 -3.39 13.98
N PHE A 197 -4.66 -2.50 13.75
CA PHE A 197 -3.43 -2.39 14.50
C PHE A 197 -3.51 -1.23 15.49
N ALA A 198 -2.79 -1.34 16.59
CA ALA A 198 -2.69 -0.26 17.57
C ALA A 198 -1.30 -0.22 18.20
N VAL A 199 -0.93 0.95 18.70
CA VAL A 199 0.18 1.10 19.64
C VAL A 199 -0.37 1.48 21.02
N PRO A 200 0.20 1.00 22.13
CA PRO A 200 -0.19 1.41 23.46
C PRO A 200 -0.05 2.93 23.64
N ARG A 201 -0.92 3.54 24.44
CA ARG A 201 -0.81 4.98 24.79
C ARG A 201 0.49 5.36 25.51
N THR A 202 1.14 4.36 26.10
CA THR A 202 2.42 4.49 26.79
C THR A 202 3.62 4.38 25.84
N ALA A 203 3.41 4.06 24.56
CA ALA A 203 4.48 4.06 23.57
C ALA A 203 5.11 5.45 23.47
N CYS A 204 6.42 5.49 23.23
CA CYS A 204 7.11 6.76 23.01
C CYS A 204 6.55 7.48 21.77
N ARG A 205 6.71 8.81 21.72
CA ARG A 205 6.13 9.64 20.67
C ARG A 205 6.65 9.24 19.29
N GLU A 206 7.93 8.89 19.20
CA GLU A 206 8.62 8.49 18.00
C GLU A 206 8.02 7.23 17.39
N VAL A 207 7.70 6.22 18.22
CA VAL A 207 7.02 4.99 17.80
C VAL A 207 5.62 5.29 17.29
N ALA A 208 4.84 6.14 17.96
CA ALA A 208 3.50 6.49 17.52
C ALA A 208 3.49 7.27 16.19
N LEU A 209 4.47 8.16 15.98
CA LEU A 209 4.66 8.86 14.70
C LEU A 209 5.09 7.90 13.59
N ALA A 210 6.07 7.02 13.83
CA ALA A 210 6.50 6.01 12.87
C ALA A 210 5.38 5.04 12.49
N PHE A 211 4.59 4.59 13.48
CA PHE A 211 3.40 3.78 13.28
C PHE A 211 2.40 4.46 12.32
N THR A 212 2.15 5.75 12.53
CA THR A 212 1.21 6.54 11.71
C THR A 212 1.73 6.72 10.29
N ALA A 213 2.98 7.15 10.14
CA ALA A 213 3.61 7.41 8.85
C ALA A 213 3.68 6.12 8.00
N LEU A 214 4.17 5.02 8.59
CA LEU A 214 4.24 3.73 7.89
C LEU A 214 2.86 3.17 7.58
N SER A 215 1.88 3.38 8.47
CA SER A 215 0.50 3.00 8.20
C SER A 215 -0.06 3.71 6.99
N ARG A 216 0.06 5.04 6.88
CA ARG A 216 -0.40 5.77 5.68
C ARG A 216 0.40 5.40 4.43
N PHE A 217 1.71 5.19 4.58
CA PHE A 217 2.57 4.75 3.49
C PHE A 217 2.14 3.42 2.87
N ALA A 218 1.44 2.55 3.62
CA ALA A 218 0.92 1.30 3.10
C ALA A 218 -0.04 1.46 1.91
N GLU A 219 -0.75 2.59 1.79
CA GLU A 219 -1.62 2.86 0.63
C GLU A 219 -0.85 3.07 -0.68
N LEU A 220 0.41 3.50 -0.58
CA LEU A 220 1.31 3.74 -1.70
C LEU A 220 2.15 2.49 -1.96
N ALA A 221 2.75 1.95 -0.91
CA ALA A 221 3.68 0.84 -1.00
C ALA A 221 2.98 -0.51 -1.19
N GLY A 222 1.75 -0.67 -0.73
CA GLY A 222 1.19 -1.99 -0.46
C GLY A 222 1.97 -2.73 0.63
N ILE A 223 1.43 -3.86 1.07
CA ILE A 223 1.95 -4.64 2.20
C ILE A 223 2.38 -6.03 1.74
N GLY A 224 3.48 -6.53 2.31
CA GLY A 224 3.94 -7.89 2.10
C GLY A 224 4.71 -8.08 0.79
N ALA A 225 4.61 -9.28 0.22
CA ALA A 225 5.39 -9.68 -0.94
C ALA A 225 4.61 -9.52 -2.26
N GLN A 226 5.36 -9.35 -3.36
CA GLN A 226 4.85 -9.22 -4.73
C GLN A 226 3.85 -8.08 -4.95
N THR A 227 4.01 -6.99 -4.21
CA THR A 227 3.26 -5.73 -4.40
C THR A 227 3.44 -5.10 -5.78
N THR A 228 4.52 -5.45 -6.49
CA THR A 228 4.77 -5.08 -7.90
C THR A 228 4.01 -5.94 -8.90
N HIS A 229 3.20 -6.89 -8.44
CA HIS A 229 2.47 -7.86 -9.24
C HIS A 229 0.96 -7.90 -8.93
N GLY A 230 0.40 -6.88 -8.28
CA GLY A 230 -1.02 -6.84 -7.93
C GLY A 230 -1.36 -7.32 -6.53
N LEU A 231 -0.40 -7.80 -5.74
CA LEU A 231 -0.65 -8.30 -4.38
C LEU A 231 -0.49 -7.19 -3.33
N GLY A 232 -0.99 -7.43 -2.12
CA GLY A 232 -0.73 -6.50 -1.01
C GLY A 232 -1.40 -5.14 -1.13
N TRP A 233 -2.43 -4.97 -1.97
CA TRP A 233 -3.12 -3.71 -2.10
C TRP A 233 -3.92 -3.43 -0.82
N THR A 234 -3.64 -2.29 -0.20
CA THR A 234 -4.20 -1.93 1.10
C THR A 234 -4.79 -0.52 1.08
N ARG A 235 -5.96 -0.36 1.69
CA ARG A 235 -6.50 0.96 2.09
C ARG A 235 -6.43 1.11 3.60
N VAL A 236 -6.31 2.35 4.05
CA VAL A 236 -6.01 2.67 5.44
C VAL A 236 -7.04 3.67 5.96
N SER A 237 -7.72 3.27 7.02
CA SER A 237 -8.57 4.16 7.80
C SER A 237 -7.94 4.38 9.17
N MET A 238 -7.97 5.63 9.63
CA MET A 238 -7.55 6.00 10.97
C MET A 238 -8.74 6.68 11.62
N PRO A 239 -9.12 6.33 12.85
CA PRO A 239 -10.14 7.07 13.56
C PRO A 239 -9.71 8.54 13.64
N GLU A 240 -10.61 9.46 13.38
CA GLU A 240 -10.36 10.87 13.66
C GLU A 240 -10.00 11.01 15.15
N LEU A 241 -8.90 11.72 15.42
CA LEU A 241 -8.54 12.15 16.76
C LEU A 241 -9.70 12.97 17.31
N HIS A 242 -10.63 12.33 18.02
CA HIS A 242 -11.61 13.04 18.80
C HIS A 242 -10.82 13.85 19.82
N GLY A 243 -10.83 15.17 19.62
CA GLY A 243 -10.16 16.13 20.47
C GLY A 243 -10.44 15.79 21.93
N ARG A 244 -9.37 15.67 22.72
CA ARG A 244 -9.49 15.48 24.17
C ARG A 244 -10.47 16.54 24.68
N LYS A 245 -11.60 16.10 25.26
CA LYS A 245 -12.30 16.94 26.24
C LYS A 245 -11.32 17.13 27.40
N ALA A 246 -10.54 18.21 27.35
CA ALA A 246 -10.00 18.82 28.55
C ALA A 246 -11.21 19.36 29.32
N GLY A 247 -11.56 18.74 30.44
CA GLY A 247 -12.70 19.19 31.23
C GLY A 247 -13.21 18.10 32.16
N GLY A 248 -12.50 17.91 33.26
CA GLY A 248 -12.92 17.01 34.33
C GLY A 248 -12.26 17.31 35.67
N GLU A 249 -11.81 18.54 35.92
CA GLU A 249 -11.36 18.96 37.25
C GLU A 249 -11.74 20.42 37.49
N ALA A 250 -12.99 20.64 37.93
CA ALA A 250 -13.39 21.74 38.80
C ALA A 250 -14.83 21.51 39.26
N ALA A 251 -15.11 21.89 40.52
CA ALA A 251 -16.40 21.90 41.21
C ALA A 251 -16.83 20.61 41.94
N ARG A 252 -16.11 20.28 43.02
CA ARG A 252 -16.76 19.90 44.29
C ARG A 252 -16.23 20.76 45.43
N ARG A 253 -16.78 21.97 45.54
CA ARG A 253 -16.90 22.74 46.78
C ARG A 253 -18.29 23.38 46.77
N SER A 254 -19.21 22.80 47.53
CA SER A 254 -20.31 23.48 48.23
C SER A 254 -21.40 22.45 48.59
N THR A 255 -21.26 21.79 49.74
CA THR A 255 -22.25 21.78 50.83
C THR A 255 -21.66 21.05 52.03
#